data_AF-A0A7H0GY76-F1
#
_entry.id   AF-A0A7H0GY76-F1
#
_cell.length_a   1.000
_cell.length_b   1.000
_cell.length_c   1.000
_cell.angle_alpha   90.00
_cell.angle_beta   90.00
_cell.angle_gamma   90.00
#
_symmetry.space_group_name_H-M   'P 1'
#
loop_
_entity.id
_entity.type
_entity.pdbx_description
1 polymer ?
#
loop_
_entity_poly.entity_id
_entity_poly.type
_entity_poly.pdbx_seq_one_letter_code
_entity_poly.pdbx_strand_id
1 'polypeptide(L)'
;MFISSLVVAVNVSAAAPAAYATVPTTVVQNAVGLPDGVLYYVDGQKVSKEVAEKMNPASIAMVNVLKGATLRQIVGNVPETQVILITTKGNENAALVVELNKKLNRSVDLTNKLLLVDGQQVTLTEMERLLPSQLQQVTVLSADDAVKAYGEKGKNGSVSITTK
;
A
#
# COMPACT_ATOMS: atom_id res chain seq x y z
N MET A 1 -59.73 -29.97 29.41
CA MET A 1 -59.14 -30.41 28.12
C MET A 1 -58.21 -29.28 27.70
N PHE A 2 -56.89 -29.41 27.96
CA PHE A 2 -55.83 -29.61 26.95
C PHE A 2 -55.81 -28.47 25.90
N ILE A 3 -54.73 -27.76 25.56
CA ILE A 3 -53.28 -27.82 25.78
C ILE A 3 -52.70 -26.49 25.24
N SER A 4 -51.49 -26.17 25.69
CA SER A 4 -50.50 -25.24 25.13
C SER A 4 -50.53 -25.02 23.61
N SER A 5 -50.14 -23.82 23.16
CA SER A 5 -48.94 -23.67 22.32
C SER A 5 -48.42 -22.24 22.24
N LEU A 6 -47.12 -22.16 22.47
CA LEU A 6 -46.15 -21.10 22.30
C LEU A 6 -46.00 -20.71 20.82
N VAL A 7 -45.88 -19.42 20.50
CA VAL A 7 -45.16 -18.96 19.30
C VAL A 7 -44.18 -17.87 19.72
N VAL A 8 -42.91 -18.20 19.49
CA VAL A 8 -41.72 -17.34 19.57
C VAL A 8 -41.43 -16.81 18.16
N ALA A 9 -40.66 -15.72 18.10
CA ALA A 9 -39.81 -15.30 16.99
C ALA A 9 -40.48 -14.39 15.94
N VAL A 10 -39.87 -13.36 15.35
CA VAL A 10 -38.50 -12.80 15.37
C VAL A 10 -38.66 -11.29 15.14
N ASN A 11 -38.02 -10.44 15.94
CA ASN A 11 -37.75 -9.06 15.52
C ASN A 11 -36.63 -9.11 14.48
N VAL A 12 -36.98 -8.93 13.21
CA VAL A 12 -35.98 -8.69 12.14
C VAL A 12 -35.50 -7.26 12.33
N SER A 13 -34.38 -7.11 13.06
CA SER A 13 -33.59 -5.89 13.01
C SER A 13 -32.95 -5.83 11.63
N ALA A 14 -33.56 -5.08 10.72
CA ALA A 14 -32.91 -4.66 9.48
C ALA A 14 -31.77 -3.71 9.86
N ALA A 15 -30.56 -4.25 9.98
CA ALA A 15 -29.35 -3.44 10.01
C ALA A 15 -29.28 -2.66 8.69
N ALA A 16 -29.52 -1.35 8.77
CA ALA A 16 -29.26 -0.45 7.66
C ALA A 16 -27.80 -0.60 7.20
N PRO A 17 -27.52 -0.62 5.89
CA PRO A 17 -26.14 -0.63 5.43
C PRO A 17 -25.46 0.63 5.99
N ALA A 18 -24.33 0.43 6.68
CA ALA A 18 -23.50 1.51 7.17
C ALA A 18 -23.17 2.43 5.99
N ALA A 19 -23.82 3.60 5.96
CA ALA A 19 -23.49 4.65 5.03
C ALA A 19 -22.03 5.02 5.28
N TYR A 20 -21.15 4.69 4.34
CA TYR A 20 -19.79 5.22 4.33
C TYR A 20 -19.94 6.73 4.29
N ALA A 21 -19.64 7.39 5.42
CA ALA A 21 -19.59 8.83 5.49
C ALA A 21 -18.62 9.30 4.40
N THR A 22 -19.13 9.96 3.37
CA THR A 22 -18.30 10.62 2.37
C THR A 22 -17.59 11.74 3.09
N VAL A 23 -16.32 11.52 3.46
CA VAL A 23 -15.45 12.57 3.97
C VAL A 23 -15.38 13.67 2.90
N PRO A 24 -15.81 14.91 3.18
CA PRO A 24 -15.63 16.00 2.25
C PRO A 24 -14.13 16.21 2.08
N THR A 25 -13.59 15.75 0.96
CA THR A 25 -12.19 15.95 0.60
C THR A 25 -12.05 17.36 0.05
N THR A 26 -11.96 18.34 0.96
CA THR A 26 -11.43 19.65 0.61
C THR A 26 -9.93 19.48 0.43
N VAL A 27 -9.49 19.15 -0.80
CA VAL A 27 -8.07 19.24 -1.15
C VAL A 27 -7.74 20.72 -1.29
N VAL A 28 -7.40 21.36 -0.17
CA VAL A 28 -6.61 22.58 -0.23
C VAL A 28 -5.22 22.13 -0.64
N GLN A 29 -4.97 22.05 -1.96
CA GLN A 29 -3.62 21.92 -2.50
C GLN A 29 -2.90 23.23 -2.27
N ASN A 30 -2.46 23.47 -1.03
CA ASN A 30 -1.23 24.22 -0.87
C ASN A 30 -0.18 23.34 -1.56
N ALA A 31 0.34 23.79 -2.70
CA ALA A 31 1.43 23.14 -3.39
C ALA A 31 2.67 23.22 -2.48
N VAL A 32 2.73 22.34 -1.49
CA VAL A 32 3.95 22.02 -0.76
C VAL A 32 4.82 21.36 -1.82
N GLY A 33 5.84 22.07 -2.28
CA GLY A 33 6.85 21.54 -3.20
C GLY A 33 7.43 20.22 -2.66
N LEU A 34 8.12 19.48 -3.51
CA LEU A 34 8.64 18.18 -3.10
C LEU A 34 9.65 18.36 -1.94
N PRO A 35 9.71 17.43 -0.97
CA PRO A 35 10.56 17.59 0.21
C PRO A 35 12.06 17.64 -0.17
N ASP A 36 12.82 18.48 0.54
CA ASP A 36 14.28 18.55 0.45
C ASP A 36 14.93 17.39 1.23
N GLY A 37 16.19 17.06 0.90
CA GLY A 37 16.93 15.97 1.55
C GLY A 37 16.41 14.57 1.20
N VAL A 38 15.66 14.47 0.09
CA VAL A 38 15.07 13.22 -0.42
C VAL A 38 15.65 12.91 -1.80
N LEU A 39 15.92 11.63 -2.06
CA LEU A 39 16.28 11.16 -3.39
C LEU A 39 15.06 10.86 -4.24
N TYR A 40 15.09 11.26 -5.51
CA TYR A 40 14.04 10.97 -6.47
C TYR A 40 14.54 9.98 -7.52
N TYR A 41 13.76 8.92 -7.75
CA TYR A 41 13.95 8.01 -8.87
C TYR A 41 12.71 8.05 -9.74
N VAL A 42 12.90 8.16 -11.05
CA VAL A 42 11.83 8.07 -12.06
C VAL A 42 12.19 6.93 -12.99
N ASP A 43 11.28 5.96 -13.11
CA ASP A 43 11.44 4.81 -13.99
C ASP A 43 12.76 4.04 -13.74
N GLY A 44 13.16 3.97 -12.47
CA GLY A 44 14.37 3.33 -12.00
C GLY A 44 15.65 4.15 -12.13
N GLN A 45 15.58 5.40 -12.61
CA GLN A 45 16.74 6.29 -12.77
C GLN A 45 16.70 7.43 -11.76
N LYS A 46 17.84 7.75 -11.14
CA LYS A 46 17.94 8.91 -10.23
C LYS A 46 17.73 10.21 -11.01
N VAL A 47 16.82 11.05 -10.54
CA VAL A 47 16.55 12.38 -11.10
C VAL A 47 16.70 13.46 -10.04
N SER A 48 16.81 14.72 -10.47
CA SER A 48 16.80 15.84 -9.56
C SER A 48 15.36 16.17 -9.11
N LYS A 49 15.24 16.88 -7.99
CA LYS A 49 13.94 17.35 -7.47
C LYS A 49 13.18 18.16 -8.52
N GLU A 50 13.87 19.02 -9.26
CA GLU A 50 13.26 19.90 -10.26
C GLU A 50 12.67 19.10 -11.43
N VAL A 51 13.30 17.98 -11.81
CA VAL A 51 12.78 17.07 -12.84
C VAL A 51 11.52 16.37 -12.34
N ALA A 52 11.52 15.91 -11.08
CA ALA A 52 10.35 15.29 -10.48
C ALA A 52 9.17 16.28 -10.31
N GLU A 53 9.45 17.54 -9.93
CA GLU A 53 8.42 18.59 -9.77
C GLU A 53 7.76 19.01 -11.09
N LYS A 54 8.52 19.01 -12.19
CA LYS A 54 8.00 19.36 -13.52
C LYS A 54 7.27 18.22 -14.23
N MET A 55 7.23 17.03 -13.62
CA MET A 55 6.58 15.88 -14.20
C MET A 55 5.07 16.06 -14.25
N ASN A 56 4.44 15.57 -15.33
CA ASN A 56 2.98 15.52 -15.41
C ASN A 56 2.42 14.46 -14.43
N PRO A 57 1.63 14.85 -13.41
CA PRO A 57 1.07 13.90 -12.46
C PRO A 57 0.17 12.84 -13.09
N ALA A 58 -0.50 13.16 -14.22
CA ALA A 58 -1.39 12.22 -14.90
C ALA A 58 -0.65 11.02 -15.53
N SER A 59 0.67 11.15 -15.75
CA SER A 59 1.53 10.10 -16.29
C SER A 59 2.05 9.12 -15.23
N ILE A 60 1.89 9.46 -13.95
CA ILE A 60 2.36 8.63 -12.84
C ILE A 60 1.42 7.42 -12.71
N ALA A 61 2.02 6.23 -12.69
CA ALA A 61 1.33 4.98 -12.34
C ALA A 61 1.45 4.72 -10.84
N MET A 62 2.65 4.89 -10.28
CA MET A 62 2.95 4.49 -8.91
C MET A 62 3.99 5.41 -8.27
N VAL A 63 3.82 5.69 -6.97
CA VAL A 63 4.79 6.41 -6.15
C VAL A 63 5.06 5.59 -4.89
N ASN A 64 6.32 5.17 -4.71
CA ASN A 64 6.77 4.45 -3.51
C ASN A 64 7.66 5.36 -2.69
N VAL A 65 7.43 5.40 -1.38
CA VAL A 65 8.25 6.18 -0.44
C VAL A 65 9.00 5.22 0.46
N LEU A 66 10.33 5.18 0.35
CA LEU A 66 11.19 4.35 1.18
C LEU A 66 11.86 5.19 2.24
N LYS A 67 11.96 4.62 3.45
CA LYS A 67 12.62 5.22 4.60
C LYS A 67 13.47 4.17 5.33
N GLY A 68 14.51 4.62 6.02
CA GLY A 68 15.24 3.80 6.98
C GLY A 68 16.06 2.66 6.36
N ALA A 69 16.16 1.52 7.06
CA ALA A 69 17.10 0.44 6.72
C ALA A 69 16.83 -0.22 5.35
N THR A 70 15.57 -0.31 4.92
CA THR A 70 15.15 -0.85 3.61
C THR A 70 15.81 -0.09 2.47
N LEU A 71 16.04 1.22 2.62
CA LEU A 71 16.62 2.07 1.60
C LEU A 71 18.02 1.60 1.16
N ARG A 72 18.87 1.21 2.11
CA ARG A 72 20.24 0.75 1.83
C ARG A 72 20.28 -0.55 1.03
N GLN A 73 19.25 -1.39 1.16
CA GLN A 73 19.15 -2.64 0.42
C GLN A 73 18.69 -2.42 -1.03
N ILE A 74 17.96 -1.33 -1.29
CA ILE A 74 17.33 -1.05 -2.58
C ILE A 74 18.19 -0.16 -3.46
N VAL A 75 18.62 0.98 -2.92
CA VAL A 75 19.38 2.00 -3.66
C VAL A 75 20.87 2.01 -3.29
N GLY A 76 21.29 1.16 -2.36
CA GLY A 76 22.66 1.11 -1.87
C GLY A 76 22.95 2.14 -0.77
N ASN A 77 24.23 2.30 -0.43
CA ASN A 77 24.66 3.22 0.61
C ASN A 77 24.59 4.66 0.11
N VAL A 78 23.48 5.33 0.39
CA VAL A 78 23.25 6.75 0.08
C VAL A 78 23.11 7.56 1.37
N PRO A 79 23.50 8.85 1.37
CA PRO A 79 23.43 9.70 2.56
C PRO A 79 21.98 10.05 2.95
N GLU A 80 21.05 10.03 2.00
CA GLU A 80 19.65 10.38 2.22
C GLU A 80 18.90 9.28 2.99
N THR A 81 18.05 9.70 3.91
CA THR A 81 17.26 8.80 4.77
C THR A 81 15.93 8.40 4.15
N GLN A 82 15.58 9.03 3.02
CA GLN A 82 14.33 8.85 2.30
C GLN A 82 14.56 8.86 0.77
N VAL A 83 13.88 7.96 0.07
CA VAL A 83 13.81 7.91 -1.40
C VAL A 83 12.36 7.87 -1.82
N ILE A 84 12.01 8.64 -2.85
CA ILE A 84 10.73 8.59 -3.55
C ILE A 84 10.98 7.98 -4.93
N LEU A 85 10.34 6.86 -5.20
CA LEU A 85 10.42 6.12 -6.45
C LEU A 85 9.12 6.35 -7.20
N ILE A 86 9.22 6.93 -8.38
CA ILE A 86 8.09 7.25 -9.24
C ILE A 86 8.19 6.32 -10.45
N THR A 87 7.10 5.64 -10.75
CA THR A 87 6.97 4.83 -11.97
C THR A 87 5.88 5.46 -12.82
N THR A 88 6.17 5.70 -14.10
CA THR A 88 5.21 6.22 -15.07
C THR A 88 4.46 5.08 -15.75
N LYS A 89 3.23 5.35 -16.21
CA LYS A 89 2.35 4.38 -16.90
C LYS A 89 2.98 3.74 -18.13
N GLY A 90 3.91 4.43 -18.79
CA GLY A 90 4.63 3.91 -19.96
C GLY A 90 5.78 2.95 -19.62
N ASN A 91 6.23 2.93 -18.36
CA ASN A 91 7.50 2.31 -17.96
C ASN A 91 7.35 1.28 -16.82
N GLU A 92 6.13 0.86 -16.47
CA GLU A 92 5.89 -0.18 -15.46
C GLU A 92 6.68 -1.48 -15.73
N ASN A 93 6.90 -1.80 -17.01
CA ASN A 93 7.63 -3.00 -17.46
C ASN A 93 9.08 -2.70 -17.88
N ALA A 94 9.58 -1.48 -17.68
CA ALA A 94 10.96 -1.15 -18.00
C ALA A 94 11.91 -1.99 -17.13
N ALA A 95 13.01 -2.48 -17.72
CA ALA A 95 13.91 -3.43 -17.03
C ALA A 95 14.40 -2.90 -15.66
N LEU A 96 14.74 -1.60 -15.59
CA LEU A 96 15.17 -0.97 -14.34
C LEU A 96 14.04 -0.87 -13.31
N VAL A 97 12.80 -0.60 -13.74
CA VAL A 97 11.62 -0.56 -12.87
C VAL A 97 11.32 -1.95 -12.32
N VAL A 98 11.35 -2.98 -13.18
CA VAL A 98 11.13 -4.36 -12.78
C VAL A 98 12.21 -4.83 -11.80
N GLU A 99 13.48 -4.52 -12.06
CA GLU A 99 14.57 -4.87 -11.14
C GLU A 99 14.44 -4.16 -9.80
N LEU A 100 14.09 -2.88 -9.81
CA LEU A 100 13.89 -2.08 -8.61
C LEU A 100 12.70 -2.60 -7.79
N ASN A 101 11.57 -2.92 -8.44
CA ASN A 101 10.41 -3.54 -7.82
C ASN A 101 10.75 -4.93 -7.25
N LYS A 102 11.59 -5.70 -7.93
CA LYS A 102 12.06 -7.00 -7.43
C LYS A 102 12.93 -6.84 -6.18
N LYS A 103 13.84 -5.86 -6.17
CA LYS A 103 14.63 -5.53 -4.97
C LYS A 103 13.71 -5.10 -3.83
N LEU A 104 12.74 -4.21 -4.11
CA LEU A 104 11.74 -3.75 -3.15
C LEU A 104 11.04 -4.92 -2.49
N ASN A 105 10.46 -5.81 -3.30
CA ASN A 105 9.72 -6.97 -2.80
C ASN A 105 10.59 -7.92 -1.96
N ARG A 106 11.90 -8.03 -2.26
CA ARG A 106 12.84 -8.84 -1.47
C ARG A 106 13.25 -8.18 -0.16
N SER A 107 13.22 -6.86 -0.08
CA SER A 107 13.56 -6.09 1.11
C SER A 107 12.37 -5.81 2.02
N VAL A 108 11.15 -6.12 1.57
CA VAL A 108 9.99 -6.16 2.47
C VAL A 108 10.11 -7.43 3.31
N ASP A 109 10.49 -7.26 4.58
CA ASP A 109 10.38 -8.35 5.55
C ASP A 109 8.90 -8.67 5.77
N LEU A 110 8.42 -9.75 5.15
CA LEU A 110 7.04 -10.23 5.31
C LEU A 110 6.89 -11.10 6.56
N THR A 111 7.99 -11.40 7.25
CA THR A 111 8.01 -12.30 8.41
C THR A 111 7.13 -11.75 9.52
N ASN A 112 6.18 -12.56 9.97
CA ASN A 112 5.22 -12.22 11.03
C ASN A 112 4.28 -11.04 10.75
N LYS A 113 4.27 -10.47 9.53
CA LYS A 113 3.32 -9.42 9.13
C LYS A 113 1.98 -10.02 8.73
N LEU A 114 0.91 -9.24 8.90
CA LEU A 114 -0.39 -9.58 8.35
C LEU A 114 -0.37 -9.37 6.83
N LEU A 115 -0.57 -10.43 6.05
CA LEU A 115 -0.57 -10.37 4.59
C LEU A 115 -2.01 -10.41 4.09
N LEU A 116 -2.37 -9.49 3.20
CA LEU A 116 -3.71 -9.36 2.64
C LEU A 116 -3.64 -9.26 1.11
N VAL A 117 -4.55 -9.92 0.42
CA VAL A 117 -4.79 -9.78 -1.02
C VAL A 117 -6.28 -9.49 -1.20
N ASP A 118 -6.60 -8.37 -1.84
CA ASP A 118 -7.99 -7.91 -2.05
C ASP A 118 -8.83 -7.92 -0.75
N GLY A 119 -8.17 -7.54 0.35
CA GLY A 119 -8.77 -7.51 1.70
C GLY A 119 -8.85 -8.87 2.41
N GLN A 120 -8.46 -9.97 1.76
CA GLN A 120 -8.45 -11.31 2.36
C GLN A 120 -7.07 -11.67 2.91
N GLN A 121 -7.04 -12.22 4.12
CA GLN A 121 -5.78 -12.65 4.74
C GLN A 121 -5.22 -13.88 4.00
N VAL A 122 -3.97 -13.80 3.57
CA VAL A 122 -3.27 -14.88 2.84
C VAL A 122 -2.01 -15.32 3.58
N THR A 123 -1.51 -16.50 3.23
CA THR A 123 -0.20 -16.99 3.64
C THR A 123 0.92 -16.35 2.80
N LEU A 124 2.16 -16.41 3.30
CA LEU A 124 3.34 -15.96 2.55
C LEU A 124 3.44 -16.67 1.20
N THR A 125 3.21 -17.99 1.19
CA THR A 125 3.26 -18.82 -0.01
C THR A 125 2.21 -18.40 -1.05
N GLU A 126 1.01 -18.04 -0.63
CA GLU A 126 -0.05 -17.54 -1.52
C GLU A 126 0.29 -16.16 -2.07
N MET A 127 0.80 -15.27 -1.21
CA MET A 127 1.26 -13.93 -1.58
C MET A 127 2.37 -13.98 -2.65
N GLU A 128 3.37 -14.85 -2.48
CA GLU A 128 4.48 -15.00 -3.42
C GLU A 128 4.04 -15.52 -4.79
N ARG A 129 2.99 -16.35 -4.85
CA ARG A 129 2.46 -16.87 -6.13
C ARG A 129 1.71 -15.82 -6.95
N LEU A 130 1.25 -14.74 -6.33
CA LEU A 130 0.50 -13.67 -6.98
C LEU A 130 1.41 -12.59 -7.61
N LEU A 131 2.73 -12.66 -7.40
CA LEU A 131 3.74 -11.78 -7.99
C LEU A 131 4.30 -12.43 -9.28
N PRO A 132 4.09 -11.90 -10.51
CA PRO A 132 4.26 -10.48 -10.85
C PRO A 132 3.23 -9.88 -11.85
N SER A 133 2.14 -10.55 -12.22
CA SER A 133 1.31 -10.14 -13.37
C SER A 133 0.03 -9.35 -13.03
N GLN A 134 -0.42 -9.35 -11.77
CA GLN A 134 -1.74 -8.79 -11.40
C GLN A 134 -1.71 -7.69 -10.33
N LEU A 135 -0.54 -7.12 -10.01
CA LEU A 135 -0.47 -6.06 -9.00
C LEU A 135 -1.09 -4.76 -9.54
N GLN A 136 -2.07 -4.24 -8.82
CA GLN A 136 -2.58 -2.88 -9.00
C GLN A 136 -2.01 -1.95 -7.93
N GLN A 137 -1.96 -2.39 -6.67
CA GLN A 137 -1.47 -1.59 -5.56
C GLN A 137 -0.84 -2.47 -4.48
N VAL A 138 0.26 -2.01 -3.88
CA VAL A 138 0.81 -2.61 -2.66
C VAL A 138 0.81 -1.54 -1.57
N THR A 139 0.17 -1.83 -0.46
CA THR A 139 0.08 -0.97 0.72
C THR A 139 0.81 -1.64 1.86
N VAL A 140 1.84 -1.00 2.41
CA VAL A 140 2.57 -1.48 3.58
C VAL A 140 2.22 -0.56 4.74
N LEU A 141 1.67 -1.13 5.82
CA LEU A 141 1.41 -0.38 7.06
C LEU A 141 2.47 -0.70 8.11
N SER A 142 2.85 0.34 8.85
CA SER A 142 3.65 0.23 10.07
C SER A 142 2.90 -0.59 11.12
N ALA A 143 3.59 -1.06 12.17
CA ALA A 143 2.93 -1.77 13.27
C ALA A 143 1.82 -0.92 13.91
N ASP A 144 2.10 0.36 14.21
CA ASP A 144 1.13 1.27 14.82
C ASP A 144 -0.11 1.48 13.93
N ASP A 145 0.08 1.67 12.63
CA ASP A 145 -1.04 1.88 11.70
C ASP A 145 -1.79 0.58 11.40
N ALA A 146 -1.08 -0.55 11.32
CA ALA A 146 -1.69 -1.85 11.15
C ALA A 146 -2.49 -2.30 12.38
N VAL A 147 -2.05 -1.96 13.60
CA VAL A 147 -2.83 -2.22 14.82
C VAL A 147 -4.11 -1.40 14.83
N LYS A 148 -4.06 -0.13 14.41
CA LYS A 148 -5.27 0.69 14.28
C LYS A 148 -6.26 0.10 13.26
N ALA A 149 -5.76 -0.46 12.17
CA ALA A 149 -6.59 -1.03 11.10
C ALA A 149 -7.10 -2.46 11.39
N TYR A 150 -6.26 -3.31 11.98
CA TYR A 150 -6.47 -4.77 12.05
C TYR A 150 -6.34 -5.36 13.47
N GLY A 151 -6.15 -4.52 14.50
CA GLY A 151 -5.98 -4.94 15.89
C GLY A 151 -4.71 -5.75 16.14
N GLU A 152 -4.77 -6.68 17.10
CA GLU A 152 -3.63 -7.55 17.51
C GLU A 152 -2.96 -8.29 16.33
N LYS A 153 -3.70 -8.59 15.26
CA LYS A 153 -3.14 -9.24 14.07
C LYS A 153 -2.12 -8.35 13.34
N GLY A 154 -2.26 -7.03 13.46
CA GLY A 154 -1.38 -6.04 12.84
C GLY A 154 -0.15 -5.67 13.68
N LYS A 155 0.09 -6.32 14.83
CA LYS A 155 1.16 -5.93 15.78
C LYS A 155 2.57 -5.87 15.22
N ASN A 156 2.82 -6.56 14.10
CA ASN A 156 4.11 -6.56 13.41
C ASN A 156 4.08 -5.75 12.10
N GLY A 157 2.98 -5.04 11.81
CA GLY A 157 2.70 -4.40 10.53
C GLY A 157 1.86 -5.28 9.59
N SER A 158 1.46 -4.71 8.45
CA SER A 158 0.72 -5.45 7.42
C SER A 158 1.18 -5.07 6.01
N VAL A 159 0.99 -6.00 5.08
CA VAL A 159 1.18 -5.78 3.64
C VAL A 159 -0.11 -6.20 2.95
N SER A 160 -0.74 -5.25 2.26
CA SER A 160 -1.97 -5.47 1.49
C SER A 160 -1.68 -5.28 0.01
N ILE A 161 -2.09 -6.25 -0.81
CA ILE A 161 -2.02 -6.17 -2.26
C ILE A 161 -3.45 -6.03 -2.79
N THR A 162 -3.67 -5.08 -3.69
CA THR A 162 -4.88 -5.00 -4.51
C THR A 162 -4.51 -5.45 -5.91
N THR A 163 -5.31 -6.34 -6.48
CA THR A 163 -5.11 -6.83 -7.85
C THR A 163 -5.91 -6.02 -8.88
N LYS A 164 -5.57 -6.14 -10.16
CA LYS A 164 -6.18 -5.37 -11.28
C LYS A 164 -7.62 -5.78 -11.58
#